data_AF-A0A932WWC4-F1
#
_entry.id   AF-A0A932WWC4-F1
#
_cell.length_a   1.000
_cell.length_b   1.000
_cell.length_c   1.000
_cell.angle_alpha   90.00
_cell.angle_beta   90.00
_cell.angle_gamma   90.00
#
_symmetry.space_group_name_H-M   'P 1'
#
loop_
_entity.id
_entity.type
_entity.pdbx_description
1 polymer ?
#
loop_
_entity_poly.entity_id
_entity_poly.type
_entity_poly.pdbx_seq_one_letter_code
_entity_poly.pdbx_strand_id
1 'polypeptide(L)'
;MDGFQETPTSDDSIGMPRALTVVEAEVRERRFPPLSTGLAGRRSATLDPLPGVSADRCQSRSAPGGQLLVKSGYAENERAIMPEKTLIGEFHADHAKVVQALIDLRSAIQARDPARIRATLNEANQLVGPHFKFEELYLYPSLVEFIGEAGMKRLLTEHDGVFRSVAALVDLAAKPAWSDADAEAAAANLELIREHPVTCDGLSLYIERLPEAVQAALLSQMEAQRREGTALLQYRKERL
;
A
#
# COMPACT_ATOMS: atom_id res chain seq x y z
N MET A 1 -39.55 -69.29 -5.39
CA MET A 1 -38.92 -68.94 -4.09
C MET A 1 -37.77 -68.03 -4.44
N ASP A 2 -38.07 -66.75 -4.65
CA ASP A 2 -37.09 -65.73 -5.00
C ASP A 2 -37.06 -64.75 -3.85
N GLY A 3 -35.92 -64.68 -3.18
CA GLY A 3 -35.64 -63.75 -2.09
C GLY A 3 -34.41 -62.95 -2.45
N PHE A 4 -34.61 -61.70 -2.86
CA PHE A 4 -33.56 -60.71 -3.00
C PHE A 4 -33.74 -59.71 -1.86
N GLN A 5 -32.78 -59.65 -0.95
CA GLN A 5 -32.75 -58.72 0.17
C GLN A 5 -32.15 -57.39 -0.30
N GLU A 6 -32.91 -56.30 -0.18
CA GLU A 6 -32.41 -54.93 -0.28
C GLU A 6 -31.89 -54.47 1.08
N THR A 7 -30.70 -53.87 1.10
CA THR A 7 -30.16 -53.13 2.24
C THR A 7 -30.33 -51.62 2.01
N PRO A 8 -30.77 -50.84 3.00
CA PRO A 8 -30.81 -49.39 2.89
C PRO A 8 -29.49 -48.79 3.41
N THR A 9 -28.86 -47.92 2.61
CA THR A 9 -27.79 -47.04 3.07
C THR A 9 -28.39 -45.74 3.58
N SER A 10 -28.22 -45.47 4.88
CA SER A 10 -28.53 -44.21 5.54
C SER A 10 -27.51 -43.13 5.17
N ASP A 11 -27.99 -42.07 4.53
CA ASP A 11 -27.26 -40.83 4.23
C ASP A 11 -27.54 -39.83 5.36
N ASP A 12 -26.61 -39.72 6.31
CA ASP A 12 -26.61 -38.68 7.34
C ASP A 12 -25.47 -37.70 7.05
N SER A 13 -25.72 -36.78 6.13
CA SER A 13 -24.88 -35.61 5.91
C SER A 13 -25.44 -34.42 6.71
N ILE A 14 -24.84 -34.22 7.89
CA ILE A 14 -25.06 -33.06 8.75
C ILE A 14 -24.68 -31.78 7.99
N GLY A 15 -25.69 -30.94 7.74
CA GLY A 15 -25.56 -29.65 7.07
C GLY A 15 -24.80 -28.62 7.91
N MET A 16 -23.72 -28.09 7.33
CA MET A 16 -23.10 -26.83 7.72
C MET A 16 -23.69 -25.70 6.86
N PRO A 17 -24.07 -24.54 7.44
CA PRO A 17 -24.63 -23.44 6.66
C PRO A 17 -23.55 -22.77 5.80
N ARG A 18 -23.74 -22.81 4.48
CA ARG A 18 -23.01 -22.00 3.50
C ARG A 18 -23.45 -20.54 3.59
N ALA A 19 -22.62 -19.68 4.17
CA ALA A 19 -22.68 -18.24 3.96
C ALA A 19 -21.27 -17.75 3.64
N LEU A 20 -20.97 -17.59 2.34
CA LEU A 20 -19.91 -16.78 1.71
C LEU A 20 -19.58 -17.33 0.31
N THR A 21 -20.50 -17.21 -0.65
CA THR A 21 -20.20 -17.47 -2.06
C THR A 21 -21.09 -16.59 -2.94
N VAL A 22 -20.75 -15.31 -3.05
CA VAL A 22 -21.23 -14.44 -4.14
C VAL A 22 -20.11 -13.51 -4.64
N VAL A 23 -19.14 -13.12 -3.81
CA VAL A 23 -18.11 -12.13 -4.21
C VAL A 23 -16.99 -12.72 -5.08
N GLU A 24 -16.71 -14.02 -5.01
CA GLU A 24 -15.60 -14.63 -5.77
C GLU A 24 -15.92 -14.91 -7.25
N ALA A 25 -17.20 -14.92 -7.65
CA ALA A 25 -17.61 -15.30 -9.00
C ALA A 25 -17.62 -14.12 -10.00
N GLU A 26 -17.66 -12.87 -9.53
CA GLU A 26 -17.93 -11.71 -10.41
C GLU A 26 -16.66 -10.92 -10.79
N VAL A 27 -15.53 -11.19 -10.13
CA VAL A 27 -14.23 -10.54 -10.41
C VAL A 27 -13.55 -11.12 -11.67
N ARG A 28 -13.98 -12.30 -12.15
CA ARG A 28 -13.29 -13.05 -13.21
C ARG A 28 -13.64 -12.67 -14.66
N GLU A 29 -14.63 -11.81 -14.90
CA GLU A 29 -15.12 -11.54 -16.27
C GLU A 29 -14.89 -10.11 -16.82
N ARG A 30 -14.28 -9.18 -16.06
CA ARG A 30 -14.09 -7.81 -16.57
C ARG A 30 -12.78 -7.66 -17.37
N ARG A 31 -12.84 -7.98 -18.67
CA ARG A 31 -11.84 -7.49 -19.65
C ARG A 31 -11.99 -5.98 -19.81
N PHE A 32 -10.99 -5.22 -19.37
CA PHE A 32 -10.95 -3.77 -19.50
C PHE A 32 -10.54 -3.34 -20.92
N PRO A 33 -11.19 -2.33 -21.53
CA PRO A 33 -10.75 -1.75 -22.80
C PRO A 33 -9.53 -0.81 -22.63
N PRO A 34 -8.68 -0.65 -23.67
CA PRO A 34 -7.51 0.22 -23.60
C PRO A 34 -7.89 1.71 -23.43
N LEU A 35 -7.19 2.41 -22.55
CA LEU A 35 -7.37 3.84 -22.28
C LEU A 35 -6.60 4.69 -23.31
N SER A 36 -7.31 5.62 -23.96
CA SER A 36 -6.74 6.63 -24.86
C SER A 36 -5.92 7.68 -24.11
N THR A 37 -4.76 8.02 -24.69
CA THR A 37 -3.84 9.05 -24.22
C THR A 37 -4.34 10.45 -24.60
N GLY A 38 -4.59 11.29 -23.60
CA GLY A 38 -4.92 12.70 -23.79
C GLY A 38 -4.36 13.55 -22.66
N LEU A 39 -3.13 14.06 -22.84
CA LEU A 39 -2.48 15.00 -21.93
C LEU A 39 -2.33 16.35 -22.65
N ALA A 40 -2.99 17.39 -22.15
CA ALA A 40 -2.71 18.77 -22.54
C ALA A 40 -2.87 19.71 -21.34
N GLY A 41 -1.71 20.21 -20.88
CA GLY A 41 -1.48 21.60 -20.47
C GLY A 41 -2.19 22.13 -19.22
N ARG A 42 -1.44 22.26 -18.11
CA ARG A 42 -1.68 23.32 -17.12
C ARG A 42 -0.41 24.11 -16.84
N ARG A 43 -0.54 25.42 -16.94
CA ARG A 43 0.51 26.42 -16.73
C ARG A 43 0.69 26.67 -15.22
N SER A 44 1.94 26.86 -14.83
CA SER A 44 2.39 27.14 -13.46
C SER A 44 2.07 28.58 -13.07
N ALA A 45 1.52 28.78 -11.88
CA ALA A 45 1.33 30.10 -11.26
C ALA A 45 2.36 30.25 -10.12
N THR A 46 3.19 31.28 -10.22
CA THR A 46 4.16 31.70 -9.20
C THR A 46 3.46 32.46 -8.09
N LEU A 47 3.68 32.07 -6.83
CA LEU A 47 3.26 32.81 -5.64
C LEU A 47 4.47 33.56 -5.06
N ASP A 48 4.28 34.84 -4.78
CA ASP A 48 5.25 35.70 -4.08
C ASP A 48 5.34 35.38 -2.58
N PRO A 49 6.51 35.59 -1.94
CA PRO A 49 6.71 35.30 -0.51
C PRO A 49 6.24 36.44 0.41
N LEU A 50 5.64 36.07 1.54
CA LEU A 50 5.28 36.99 2.64
C LEU A 50 6.51 37.35 3.49
N PRO A 51 6.62 38.60 4.01
CA PRO A 51 7.73 39.01 4.86
C PRO A 51 7.44 38.85 6.36
N GLY A 52 8.47 38.40 7.09
CA GLY A 52 8.87 38.96 8.39
C GLY A 52 8.09 38.54 9.64
N VAL A 53 8.63 37.57 10.39
CA VAL A 53 8.38 37.46 11.83
C VAL A 53 9.73 37.47 12.57
N SER A 54 9.90 38.51 13.37
CA SER A 54 11.07 38.75 14.23
C SER A 54 11.08 37.80 15.42
N ALA A 55 12.24 37.23 15.71
CA ALA A 55 12.46 36.39 16.88
C ALA A 55 12.99 37.23 18.04
N ASP A 56 12.14 37.48 19.04
CA ASP A 56 12.55 38.05 20.33
C ASP A 56 12.46 37.01 21.46
N ARG A 57 13.66 36.57 21.86
CA ARG A 57 14.17 36.57 23.25
C ARG A 57 13.21 36.11 24.35
N CYS A 58 13.36 34.85 24.79
CA CYS A 58 12.95 34.42 26.13
C CYS A 58 14.17 33.92 26.92
N GLN A 59 14.59 34.70 27.91
CA GLN A 59 15.68 34.42 28.83
C GLN A 59 15.17 33.68 30.07
N SER A 60 15.87 32.59 30.39
CA SER A 60 16.24 32.07 31.73
C SER A 60 15.31 32.28 32.92
N ARG A 61 15.00 31.16 33.61
CA ARG A 61 15.02 31.09 35.09
C ARG A 61 15.22 29.64 35.54
N SER A 62 16.39 29.38 36.11
CA SER A 62 16.72 28.17 36.87
C SER A 62 16.17 28.30 38.29
N ALA A 63 15.59 27.23 38.83
CA ALA A 63 15.31 27.08 40.25
C ALA A 63 15.74 25.69 40.73
N PRO A 64 16.19 25.53 42.00
CA PRO A 64 16.93 24.37 42.46
C PRO A 64 16.08 23.36 43.22
N GLY A 65 16.51 22.09 43.14
CA GLY A 65 16.61 21.18 44.28
C GLY A 65 15.33 20.83 45.05
N GLY A 66 14.61 19.82 44.58
CA GLY A 66 13.63 19.08 45.37
C GLY A 66 13.79 17.58 45.13
N GLN A 67 14.65 16.93 45.91
CA GLN A 67 14.87 15.49 45.84
C GLN A 67 13.73 14.79 46.61
N LEU A 68 12.64 14.46 45.91
CA LEU A 68 11.52 13.72 46.46
C LEU A 68 11.79 12.21 46.30
N LEU A 69 12.02 11.54 47.42
CA LEU A 69 12.25 10.10 47.51
C LEU A 69 10.90 9.37 47.35
N VAL A 70 10.54 9.02 46.12
CA VAL A 70 9.36 8.17 45.85
C VAL A 70 9.81 6.72 45.84
N LYS A 71 9.56 6.00 46.94
CA LYS A 71 9.54 4.53 46.96
C LYS A 71 8.15 4.05 46.58
N SER A 72 8.01 3.54 45.36
CA SER A 72 6.90 2.70 44.91
C SER A 72 7.44 1.94 43.69
N GLY A 73 7.64 0.63 43.73
CA GLY A 73 6.59 -0.34 44.04
C GLY A 73 5.84 -0.76 42.78
N TYR A 74 6.51 -0.92 41.63
CA TYR A 74 5.95 -1.55 40.43
C TYR A 74 6.99 -2.49 39.82
N ALA A 75 7.14 -3.65 40.45
CA ALA A 75 7.55 -4.84 39.72
C ALA A 75 6.27 -5.63 39.44
N GLU A 76 6.21 -6.25 38.24
CA GLU A 76 5.20 -7.22 37.79
C GLU A 76 4.00 -6.66 37.00
N ASN A 77 4.23 -6.28 35.73
CA ASN A 77 3.59 -6.86 34.53
C ASN A 77 3.84 -6.00 33.27
N GLU A 78 5.10 -5.84 32.86
CA GLU A 78 5.42 -5.44 31.48
C GLU A 78 5.42 -6.69 30.60
N ARG A 79 4.26 -7.34 30.42
CA ARG A 79 4.03 -7.95 29.10
C ARG A 79 3.95 -6.77 28.17
N ALA A 80 4.97 -6.56 27.34
CA ALA A 80 4.93 -5.58 26.27
C ALA A 80 3.59 -5.75 25.55
N ILE A 81 2.67 -4.80 25.78
CA ILE A 81 1.42 -4.71 25.04
C ILE A 81 1.90 -4.31 23.65
N MET A 82 2.22 -5.30 22.82
CA MET A 82 2.43 -5.02 21.41
C MET A 82 1.08 -4.52 20.90
N PRO A 83 1.02 -3.30 20.35
CA PRO A 83 -0.23 -2.74 19.90
C PRO A 83 -0.86 -3.72 18.91
N GLU A 84 -2.16 -3.98 19.09
CA GLU A 84 -2.92 -4.84 18.21
C GLU A 84 -2.86 -4.28 16.78
N LYS A 85 -2.58 -5.14 15.80
CA LYS A 85 -2.51 -4.73 14.41
C LYS A 85 -3.90 -4.34 13.92
N THR A 86 -4.01 -3.14 13.37
CA THR A 86 -5.23 -2.67 12.72
C THR A 86 -5.00 -2.58 11.21
N LEU A 87 -6.07 -2.69 10.42
CA LEU A 87 -5.98 -2.51 8.97
C LEU A 87 -5.34 -1.17 8.60
N ILE A 88 -5.81 -0.08 9.20
CA ILE A 88 -5.31 1.27 8.93
C ILE A 88 -3.84 1.40 9.35
N GLY A 89 -3.47 0.89 10.54
CA GLY A 89 -2.09 0.94 11.01
C GLY A 89 -1.13 0.18 10.09
N GLU A 90 -1.52 -1.00 9.63
CA GLU A 90 -0.71 -1.79 8.68
C GLU A 90 -0.68 -1.17 7.28
N PHE A 91 -1.76 -0.52 6.84
CA PHE A 91 -1.84 0.22 5.57
C PHE A 91 -0.91 1.43 5.57
N HIS A 92 -0.97 2.26 6.62
CA HIS A 92 -0.04 3.38 6.86
C HIS A 92 1.41 2.91 6.93
N ALA A 93 1.67 1.77 7.60
CA ALA A 93 3.00 1.22 7.73
C ALA A 93 3.59 0.79 6.37
N ASP A 94 2.79 0.25 5.46
CA ASP A 94 3.26 -0.07 4.11
C ASP A 94 3.55 1.20 3.31
N HIS A 95 2.64 2.19 3.32
CA HIS A 95 2.88 3.46 2.63
C HIS A 95 4.11 4.20 3.14
N ALA A 96 4.35 4.21 4.46
CA ALA A 96 5.56 4.81 5.03
C ALA A 96 6.83 4.15 4.48
N LYS A 97 6.86 2.81 4.34
CA LYS A 97 7.98 2.11 3.72
C LYS A 97 8.12 2.42 2.24
N VAL A 98 7.01 2.55 1.50
CA VAL A 98 7.03 2.95 0.08
C VAL A 98 7.60 4.37 -0.06
N VAL A 99 7.15 5.32 0.76
CA VAL A 99 7.68 6.69 0.76
C VAL A 99 9.18 6.70 1.08
N GLN A 100 9.63 5.90 2.04
CA GLN A 100 11.06 5.77 2.34
C GLN A 100 11.84 5.22 1.12
N ALA A 101 11.33 4.18 0.45
CA ALA A 101 11.97 3.64 -0.75
C ALA A 101 12.05 4.69 -1.88
N LEU A 102 11.04 5.56 -2.03
CA LEU A 102 11.06 6.66 -3.00
C LEU A 102 12.13 7.71 -2.67
N ILE A 103 12.32 8.03 -1.39
CA ILE A 103 13.39 8.93 -0.91
C ILE A 103 14.76 8.31 -1.21
N ASP A 104 14.93 7.02 -0.93
CA ASP A 104 16.17 6.29 -1.16
C ASP A 104 16.50 6.19 -2.65
N LEU A 105 15.50 5.94 -3.51
CA LEU A 105 15.64 5.98 -4.96
C LEU A 105 16.07 7.36 -5.45
N ARG A 106 15.46 8.44 -4.94
CA ARG A 106 15.83 9.81 -5.29
C ARG A 106 17.31 10.08 -4.99
N SER A 107 17.74 9.71 -3.79
CA SER A 107 19.13 9.84 -3.36
C SER A 107 20.08 9.05 -4.27
N ALA A 108 19.74 7.81 -4.60
CA ALA A 108 20.57 6.95 -5.44
C ALA A 108 20.63 7.43 -6.91
N ILE A 109 19.52 7.96 -7.45
CA ILE A 109 19.48 8.59 -8.79
C ILE A 109 20.38 9.81 -8.84
N GLN A 110 20.30 10.70 -7.83
CA GLN A 110 21.15 11.88 -7.75
C GLN A 110 22.65 11.52 -7.64
N ALA A 111 22.96 10.44 -6.92
CA ALA A 111 24.31 9.91 -6.80
C ALA A 111 24.76 9.07 -8.02
N ARG A 112 23.86 8.80 -8.99
CA ARG A 112 24.09 7.93 -10.16
C ARG A 112 24.61 6.55 -9.76
N ASP A 113 23.99 5.98 -8.74
CA ASP A 113 24.34 4.67 -8.19
C ASP A 113 23.33 3.60 -8.64
N PRO A 114 23.52 2.99 -9.83
CA PRO A 114 22.59 1.99 -10.33
C PRO A 114 22.56 0.73 -9.46
N ALA A 115 23.59 0.47 -8.65
CA ALA A 115 23.60 -0.66 -7.72
C ALA A 115 22.62 -0.42 -6.56
N ARG A 116 22.67 0.77 -5.93
CA ARG A 116 21.68 1.15 -4.92
C ARG A 116 20.27 1.20 -5.49
N ILE A 117 20.09 1.73 -6.70
CA ILE A 117 18.77 1.76 -7.34
C ILE A 117 18.21 0.34 -7.51
N ARG A 118 19.00 -0.61 -8.02
CA ARG A 118 18.56 -2.01 -8.15
C ARG A 118 18.19 -2.63 -6.80
N ALA A 119 19.00 -2.39 -5.76
CA ALA A 119 18.72 -2.91 -4.42
C ALA A 119 17.38 -2.38 -3.89
N THR A 120 17.17 -1.06 -3.92
CA THR A 120 15.93 -0.43 -3.46
C THR A 120 14.72 -0.87 -4.29
N LEU A 121 14.86 -0.98 -5.62
CA LEU A 121 13.78 -1.49 -6.48
C LEU A 121 13.43 -2.94 -6.16
N ASN A 122 14.41 -3.80 -5.87
CA ASN A 122 14.15 -5.20 -5.52
C ASN A 122 13.40 -5.32 -4.20
N GLU A 123 13.77 -4.54 -3.19
CA GLU A 123 13.08 -4.50 -1.90
C GLU A 123 11.65 -3.98 -2.05
N ALA A 124 11.48 -2.84 -2.75
CA ALA A 124 10.17 -2.26 -3.02
C ALA A 124 9.27 -3.20 -3.84
N ASN A 125 9.84 -3.93 -4.81
CA ASN A 125 9.11 -4.89 -5.63
C ASN A 125 8.47 -6.02 -4.79
N GLN A 126 9.10 -6.45 -3.70
CA GLN A 126 8.53 -7.44 -2.78
C GLN A 126 7.47 -6.85 -1.84
N LEU A 127 7.60 -5.58 -1.47
CA LEU A 127 6.65 -4.87 -0.61
C LEU A 127 5.36 -4.47 -1.35
N VAL A 128 5.52 -3.82 -2.51
CA VAL A 128 4.41 -3.15 -3.20
C VAL A 128 3.52 -4.16 -3.95
N GLY A 129 4.08 -5.30 -4.38
CA GLY A 129 3.31 -6.32 -5.10
C GLY A 129 2.12 -6.86 -4.30
N PRO A 130 2.33 -7.41 -3.09
CA PRO A 130 1.24 -7.83 -2.22
C PRO A 130 0.30 -6.69 -1.83
N HIS A 131 0.84 -5.47 -1.65
CA HIS A 131 0.06 -4.29 -1.31
C HIS A 131 -0.95 -3.93 -2.42
N PHE A 132 -0.46 -3.73 -3.66
CA PHE A 132 -1.33 -3.45 -4.81
C PHE A 132 -2.33 -4.57 -5.06
N LYS A 133 -1.92 -5.83 -4.95
CA LYS A 133 -2.82 -6.97 -5.12
C LYS A 133 -3.94 -6.98 -4.08
N PHE A 134 -3.62 -6.67 -2.82
CA PHE A 134 -4.63 -6.48 -1.78
C PHE A 134 -5.59 -5.34 -2.11
N GLU A 135 -5.04 -4.18 -2.50
CA GLU A 135 -5.84 -3.00 -2.76
C GLU A 135 -6.83 -3.20 -3.91
N GLU A 136 -6.35 -3.71 -5.04
CA GLU A 136 -7.15 -3.88 -6.24
C GLU A 136 -8.20 -4.97 -6.11
N LEU A 137 -7.89 -6.09 -5.44
CA LEU A 137 -8.79 -7.23 -5.34
C LEU A 137 -9.81 -7.09 -4.20
N TYR A 138 -9.47 -6.39 -3.12
CA TYR A 138 -10.27 -6.39 -1.90
C TYR A 138 -10.62 -4.99 -1.39
N LEU A 139 -9.62 -4.11 -1.26
CA LEU A 139 -9.86 -2.78 -0.67
C LEU A 139 -10.73 -1.90 -1.55
N TYR A 140 -10.33 -1.66 -2.80
CA TYR A 140 -11.04 -0.73 -3.69
C TYR A 140 -12.48 -1.17 -3.98
N PRO A 141 -12.78 -2.47 -4.21
CA PRO A 141 -14.16 -2.94 -4.28
C PRO A 141 -14.96 -2.63 -3.02
N SER A 142 -14.35 -2.77 -1.84
CA SER A 142 -15.01 -2.48 -0.55
C SER A 142 -15.25 -0.97 -0.33
N LEU A 143 -14.54 -0.11 -1.06
CA LEU A 143 -14.66 1.34 -0.95
C LEU A 143 -15.52 1.97 -2.06
N VAL A 144 -16.01 1.17 -3.02
CA VAL A 144 -16.71 1.69 -4.21
C VAL A 144 -17.91 2.57 -3.89
N GLU A 145 -18.63 2.29 -2.81
CA GLU A 145 -19.78 3.09 -2.36
C GLU A 145 -19.37 4.51 -1.90
N PHE A 146 -18.12 4.70 -1.46
CA PHE A 146 -17.59 5.99 -1.00
C PHE A 146 -16.92 6.78 -2.13
N ILE A 147 -16.11 6.11 -2.96
CA ILE A 147 -15.28 6.75 -3.98
C ILE A 147 -15.90 6.73 -5.39
N GLY A 148 -16.93 5.91 -5.59
CA GLY A 148 -17.58 5.68 -6.88
C GLY A 148 -16.72 4.89 -7.87
N GLU A 149 -17.35 4.34 -8.91
CA GLU A 149 -16.66 3.56 -9.95
C GLU A 149 -15.57 4.38 -10.67
N ALA A 150 -15.80 5.68 -10.89
CA ALA A 150 -14.83 6.57 -11.50
C ALA A 150 -13.59 6.77 -10.62
N GLY A 151 -13.78 6.87 -9.30
CA GLY A 151 -12.68 6.95 -8.33
C GLY A 151 -11.87 5.66 -8.30
N MET A 152 -12.54 4.50 -8.24
CA MET A 152 -11.88 3.20 -8.33
C MET A 152 -11.08 3.06 -9.63
N LYS A 153 -11.67 3.38 -10.79
CA LYS A 153 -10.98 3.31 -12.09
C LYS A 153 -9.75 4.24 -12.15
N ARG A 154 -9.84 5.41 -11.51
CA ARG A 154 -8.71 6.34 -11.41
C ARG A 154 -7.56 5.71 -10.61
N LEU A 155 -7.83 5.11 -9.44
CA LEU A 155 -6.80 4.44 -8.63
C LEU A 155 -6.12 3.30 -9.41
N LEU A 156 -6.89 2.47 -10.11
CA LEU A 156 -6.34 1.43 -10.98
C LEU A 156 -5.44 2.00 -12.10
N THR A 157 -5.83 3.14 -12.67
CA THR A 157 -5.04 3.84 -13.70
C THR A 157 -3.74 4.42 -13.13
N GLU A 158 -3.76 4.90 -11.88
CA GLU A 158 -2.56 5.34 -11.16
C GLU A 158 -1.61 4.15 -10.93
N HIS A 159 -2.11 2.97 -10.53
CA HIS A 159 -1.32 1.74 -10.43
C HIS A 159 -0.66 1.36 -11.76
N ASP A 160 -1.40 1.45 -12.88
CA ASP A 160 -0.85 1.21 -14.21
C ASP A 160 0.32 2.16 -14.53
N GLY A 161 0.24 3.41 -14.07
CA GLY A 161 1.33 4.37 -14.12
C GLY A 161 2.57 3.89 -13.35
N VAL A 162 2.37 3.49 -12.10
CA VAL A 162 3.44 2.96 -11.23
C VAL A 162 4.11 1.74 -11.86
N PHE A 163 3.33 0.79 -12.39
CA PHE A 163 3.86 -0.39 -13.08
C PHE A 163 4.77 -0.06 -14.27
N ARG A 164 4.40 0.93 -15.07
CA ARG A 164 5.21 1.37 -16.22
C ARG A 164 6.49 2.04 -15.76
N SER A 165 6.40 2.95 -14.80
CA SER A 165 7.54 3.71 -14.31
C SER A 165 8.55 2.85 -13.55
N VAL A 166 8.09 1.91 -12.72
CA VAL A 166 8.99 0.96 -12.04
C VAL A 166 9.70 0.05 -13.05
N ALA A 167 9.00 -0.44 -14.08
CA ALA A 167 9.66 -1.24 -15.11
C ALA A 167 10.73 -0.43 -15.87
N ALA A 168 10.45 0.82 -16.23
CA ALA A 168 11.43 1.70 -16.84
C ALA A 168 12.65 1.97 -15.94
N LEU A 169 12.42 2.14 -14.63
CA LEU A 169 13.50 2.28 -13.65
C LEU A 169 14.36 1.01 -13.55
N VAL A 170 13.76 -0.18 -13.60
CA VAL A 170 14.49 -1.45 -13.62
C VAL A 170 15.36 -1.55 -14.89
N ASP A 171 14.80 -1.22 -16.06
CA ASP A 171 15.55 -1.25 -17.32
C ASP A 171 16.73 -0.26 -17.32
N LEU A 172 16.53 0.95 -16.78
CA LEU A 172 17.60 1.94 -16.61
C LEU A 172 18.67 1.44 -15.63
N ALA A 173 18.25 0.87 -14.50
CA ALA A 173 19.16 0.37 -13.47
C ALA A 173 19.95 -0.87 -13.92
N ALA A 174 19.51 -1.58 -14.96
CA ALA A 174 20.26 -2.69 -15.57
C ALA A 174 21.44 -2.22 -16.43
N LYS A 175 21.51 -0.94 -16.81
CA LYS A 175 22.63 -0.40 -17.60
C LYS A 175 23.94 -0.43 -16.79
N PRO A 176 25.08 -0.75 -17.43
CA PRO A 176 26.38 -0.83 -16.74
C PRO A 176 26.91 0.54 -16.31
N ALA A 177 26.48 1.62 -16.97
CA ALA A 177 26.83 3.00 -16.65
C ALA A 177 25.66 3.93 -17.02
N TRP A 178 25.56 5.07 -16.33
CA TRP A 178 24.51 6.06 -16.53
C TRP A 178 25.06 7.34 -17.15
N SER A 179 24.45 7.76 -18.24
CA SER A 179 24.59 9.10 -18.80
C SER A 179 23.73 10.12 -18.04
N ASP A 180 23.90 11.42 -18.35
CA ASP A 180 23.01 12.47 -17.83
C ASP A 180 21.55 12.23 -18.22
N ALA A 181 21.31 11.79 -19.45
CA ALA A 181 19.98 11.47 -19.95
C ALA A 181 19.35 10.28 -19.20
N ASP A 182 20.14 9.29 -18.78
CA ASP A 182 19.63 8.17 -17.98
C ASP A 182 19.19 8.64 -16.60
N ALA A 183 19.98 9.50 -15.95
CA ALA A 183 19.64 10.07 -14.65
C ALA A 183 18.39 10.96 -14.72
N GLU A 184 18.25 11.77 -15.78
CA GLU A 184 17.06 12.59 -16.03
C GLU A 184 15.82 11.72 -16.28
N ALA A 185 15.95 10.67 -17.11
CA ALA A 185 14.85 9.74 -17.36
C ALA A 185 14.43 8.98 -16.10
N ALA A 186 15.38 8.58 -15.25
CA ALA A 186 15.08 7.96 -13.98
C ALA A 186 14.36 8.92 -13.02
N ALA A 187 14.83 10.16 -12.91
CA ALA A 187 14.17 11.19 -12.11
C ALA A 187 12.74 11.46 -12.60
N ALA A 188 12.53 11.57 -13.91
CA ALA A 188 11.20 11.74 -14.49
C ALA A 188 10.24 10.58 -14.15
N ASN A 189 10.71 9.33 -14.21
CA ASN A 189 9.91 8.18 -13.80
C ASN A 189 9.60 8.16 -12.30
N LEU A 190 10.55 8.58 -11.46
CA LEU A 190 10.32 8.69 -10.02
C LEU A 190 9.26 9.75 -9.68
N GLU A 191 9.27 10.89 -10.38
CA GLU A 191 8.27 11.95 -10.15
C GLU A 191 6.85 11.51 -10.54
N LEU A 192 6.70 10.59 -11.51
CA LEU A 192 5.40 10.04 -11.90
C LEU A 192 4.77 9.14 -10.83
N ILE A 193 5.56 8.56 -9.92
CA ILE A 193 5.08 7.60 -8.91
C ILE A 193 5.00 8.19 -7.50
N ARG A 194 5.68 9.30 -7.24
CA ARG A 194 5.89 9.81 -5.87
C ARG A 194 4.61 10.19 -5.12
N GLU A 195 3.58 10.64 -5.84
CA GLU A 195 2.37 11.20 -5.23
C GLU A 195 1.37 10.11 -4.84
N HIS A 196 1.39 8.99 -5.55
CA HIS A 196 0.44 7.91 -5.37
C HIS A 196 0.34 7.38 -3.93
N PRO A 197 1.43 6.99 -3.23
CA PRO A 197 1.31 6.47 -1.87
C PRO A 197 0.70 7.49 -0.90
N VAL A 198 0.97 8.79 -1.09
CA VAL A 198 0.40 9.86 -0.23
C VAL A 198 -1.09 10.03 -0.49
N THR A 199 -1.51 10.02 -1.76
CA THR A 199 -2.93 10.14 -2.10
C THR A 199 -3.71 8.88 -1.74
N CYS A 200 -3.10 7.70 -1.88
CA CYS A 200 -3.73 6.43 -1.54
C CYS A 200 -3.88 6.27 -0.02
N ASP A 201 -2.93 6.79 0.77
CA ASP A 201 -3.02 6.82 2.24
C ASP A 201 -4.28 7.51 2.75
N GLY A 202 -4.75 8.52 2.02
CA GLY A 202 -6.01 9.23 2.29
C GLY A 202 -7.26 8.34 2.23
N LEU A 203 -7.19 7.14 1.63
CA LEU A 203 -8.29 6.17 1.66
C LEU A 203 -8.56 5.64 3.08
N SER A 204 -7.61 5.78 4.01
CA SER A 204 -7.81 5.45 5.43
C SER A 204 -9.05 6.12 6.01
N LEU A 205 -9.37 7.36 5.59
CA LEU A 205 -10.59 8.07 6.00
C LEU A 205 -11.89 7.35 5.60
N TYR A 206 -11.88 6.61 4.49
CA TYR A 206 -13.02 5.78 4.08
C TYR A 206 -12.99 4.41 4.76
N ILE A 207 -11.79 3.85 4.98
CA ILE A 207 -11.61 2.59 5.72
C ILE A 207 -12.20 2.73 7.14
N GLU A 208 -11.97 3.87 7.80
CA GLU A 208 -12.54 4.18 9.12
C GLU A 208 -14.07 4.11 9.17
N ARG A 209 -14.74 4.29 8.02
CA ARG A 209 -16.20 4.23 7.91
C ARG A 209 -16.75 2.84 7.65
N LEU A 210 -15.88 1.86 7.35
CA LEU A 210 -16.29 0.48 7.15
C LEU A 210 -16.67 -0.17 8.49
N PRO A 211 -17.65 -1.10 8.52
CA PRO A 211 -17.92 -1.90 9.71
C PRO A 211 -16.67 -2.63 10.21
N GLU A 212 -16.50 -2.75 11.53
CA GLU A 212 -15.33 -3.40 12.14
C GLU A 212 -15.09 -4.83 11.59
N ALA A 213 -16.16 -5.60 11.38
CA ALA A 213 -16.06 -6.93 10.80
C ALA A 213 -15.48 -6.93 9.38
N VAL A 214 -15.79 -5.90 8.58
CA VAL A 214 -15.23 -5.73 7.23
C VAL A 214 -13.75 -5.34 7.32
N GLN A 215 -13.39 -4.43 8.22
CA GLN A 215 -11.99 -4.05 8.44
C GLN A 215 -11.13 -5.25 8.89
N ALA A 216 -11.64 -6.09 9.79
CA ALA A 216 -10.96 -7.31 10.23
C ALA A 216 -10.79 -8.33 9.09
N ALA A 217 -11.80 -8.49 8.24
CA ALA A 217 -11.71 -9.34 7.06
C ALA A 217 -10.66 -8.81 6.06
N LEU A 218 -10.64 -7.50 5.79
CA LEU A 218 -9.65 -6.87 4.93
C LEU A 218 -8.23 -7.00 5.47
N LEU A 219 -8.02 -6.83 6.78
CA LEU A 219 -6.72 -7.08 7.41
C LEU A 219 -6.26 -8.53 7.17
N SER A 220 -7.17 -9.49 7.35
CA SER A 220 -6.87 -10.91 7.10
C SER A 220 -6.48 -11.16 5.63
N GLN A 221 -7.14 -10.48 4.68
CA GLN A 221 -6.80 -10.56 3.25
C GLN A 221 -5.45 -9.91 2.94
N MET A 222 -5.16 -8.74 3.51
CA MET A 222 -3.85 -8.08 3.37
C MET A 222 -2.72 -8.99 3.84
N GLU A 223 -2.88 -9.64 4.99
CA GLU A 223 -1.90 -10.59 5.50
C GLU A 223 -1.78 -11.85 4.61
N ALA A 224 -2.88 -12.31 4.03
CA ALA A 224 -2.85 -13.43 3.08
C ALA A 224 -2.04 -13.08 1.82
N GLN A 225 -2.25 -11.89 1.24
CA GLN A 225 -1.47 -11.43 0.10
C GLN A 225 0.02 -11.29 0.43
N ARG A 226 0.35 -10.78 1.63
CA ARG A 226 1.75 -10.70 2.10
C ARG A 226 2.40 -12.08 2.24
N ARG A 227 1.66 -13.09 2.71
CA ARG A 227 2.15 -14.48 2.78
C ARG A 227 2.36 -15.10 1.41
N GLU A 228 1.50 -14.77 0.44
CA GLU A 228 1.68 -15.20 -0.97
C GLU A 228 2.93 -14.57 -1.58
N GLY A 229 3.23 -13.31 -1.23
CA GLY A 229 4.49 -12.67 -1.60
C GLY A 229 4.63 -12.40 -3.10
N THR A 230 3.51 -12.19 -3.81
CA THR A 230 3.53 -11.87 -5.24
C THR A 230 4.28 -10.56 -5.48
N ALA A 231 5.45 -10.62 -6.11
CA ALA A 231 6.23 -9.42 -6.40
C ALA A 231 5.51 -8.48 -7.40
N LEU A 232 5.76 -7.17 -7.34
CA LEU A 232 5.04 -6.15 -8.12
C LEU A 232 5.06 -6.44 -9.62
N LEU A 233 6.26 -6.64 -10.21
CA LEU A 233 6.37 -6.93 -11.65
C LEU A 233 5.83 -8.31 -12.05
N GLN A 234 5.65 -9.24 -11.10
CA GLN A 234 4.92 -10.48 -11.34
C GLN A 234 3.42 -10.20 -11.34
N TYR A 235 2.90 -9.49 -10.34
CA TYR A 235 1.47 -9.16 -10.25
C TYR A 235 1.00 -8.37 -11.48
N ARG A 236 1.84 -7.45 -12.00
CA ARG A 236 1.59 -6.78 -13.28
C ARG A 236 1.26 -7.75 -14.42
N LYS A 237 1.95 -8.89 -14.49
CA LYS A 237 1.73 -9.89 -15.55
C LYS A 237 0.45 -10.69 -15.32
N GLU A 238 0.06 -10.91 -14.07
CA GLU A 238 -1.20 -11.57 -13.71
C GLU A 238 -2.42 -10.71 -14.08
N ARG A 239 -2.26 -9.38 -14.16
CA ARG A 239 -3.31 -8.42 -14.52
C ARG A 239 -3.58 -8.27 -16.03
N LEU A 240 -2.66 -8.71 -16.90
CA LEU A 240 -2.69 -8.53 -18.36
C LEU A 240 -3.23 -9.76 -19.09
#